data_AF-A0A821GY76-F1
#
_entry.id   AF-A0A821GY76-F1
#
_cell.length_a   1.000
_cell.length_b   1.000
_cell.length_c   1.000
_cell.angle_alpha   90.00
_cell.angle_beta   90.00
_cell.angle_gamma   90.00
#
_symmetry.space_group_name_H-M   'P 1'
#
loop_
_entity.id
_entity.type
_entity.pdbx_description
1 polymer ?
#
loop_
_entity_poly.entity_id
_entity_poly.type
_entity_poly.pdbx_seq_one_letter_code
_entity_poly.pdbx_strand_id
1 'polypeptide(L)'
;VNSINLDTKFIWTENEYAWFTVDKSNGGTDAYCQKLSGNLSDWDTYIEDTLDNVNMTPQLKQQIIDCEYEWYFRRSAGQSPLMSIAYGHLTAAVAKLTEGYIYTYDGAWHDNIFPATAEQLLEVYFYPDKAKDAADYEWVTRCIEGLKSDFASR
;
A
#
# COMPACT_ATOMS: atom_id res chain seq x y z
N VAL A 1 -22.76 8.26 -8.28
CA VAL A 1 -22.16 6.97 -7.90
C VAL A 1 -22.04 6.16 -9.17
N ASN A 2 -20.82 5.88 -9.61
CA ASN A 2 -20.59 5.08 -10.81
C ASN A 2 -21.00 3.63 -10.53
N SER A 3 -21.62 2.94 -11.49
CA SER A 3 -21.90 1.51 -11.37
C SER A 3 -20.57 0.75 -11.38
N ILE A 4 -20.27 0.01 -10.30
CA ILE A 4 -19.07 -0.81 -10.20
C ILE A 4 -19.36 -2.17 -10.84
N ASN A 5 -18.60 -2.53 -11.88
CA ASN A 5 -18.57 -3.88 -12.43
C ASN A 5 -17.35 -4.61 -11.86
N LEU A 6 -17.56 -5.76 -11.21
CA LEU A 6 -16.47 -6.54 -10.61
C LEU A 6 -15.50 -7.12 -11.64
N ASP A 7 -15.89 -7.20 -12.91
CA ASP A 7 -15.05 -7.66 -14.01
C ASP A 7 -14.24 -6.52 -14.66
N THR A 8 -14.41 -5.27 -14.21
CA THR A 8 -13.62 -4.14 -14.73
C THR A 8 -12.31 -3.96 -13.96
N LYS A 9 -11.25 -3.55 -14.66
CA LYS A 9 -9.96 -3.24 -14.03
C LYS A 9 -10.17 -2.20 -12.92
N PHE A 10 -9.52 -2.41 -11.78
CA PHE A 10 -9.59 -1.50 -10.62
C PHE A 10 -8.71 -0.25 -10.84
N ILE A 11 -9.14 0.65 -11.72
CA ILE A 11 -8.40 1.87 -12.11
C ILE A 11 -9.29 3.11 -11.99
N TRP A 12 -8.69 4.29 -11.84
CA TRP A 12 -9.36 5.59 -11.96
C TRP A 12 -8.76 6.43 -13.09
N THR A 13 -9.44 7.51 -13.47
CA THR A 13 -9.05 8.34 -14.62
C THR A 13 -7.74 9.08 -14.35
N GLU A 14 -7.00 9.43 -15.41
CA GLU A 14 -5.84 10.30 -15.30
C GLU A 14 -6.21 11.61 -14.56
N ASN A 15 -5.37 11.99 -13.59
CA ASN A 15 -5.57 13.14 -12.67
C ASN A 15 -6.67 12.96 -11.61
N GLU A 16 -7.22 11.76 -11.44
CA GLU A 16 -8.05 11.41 -10.30
C GLU A 16 -7.23 10.73 -9.20
N TYR A 17 -7.73 10.83 -7.96
CA TYR A 17 -7.21 10.10 -6.82
C TYR A 17 -8.37 9.67 -5.94
N ALA A 18 -8.20 8.57 -5.22
CA ALA A 18 -9.15 8.15 -4.19
C ALA A 18 -8.75 8.78 -2.85
N TRP A 19 -9.72 9.40 -2.16
CA TRP A 19 -9.54 9.89 -0.79
C TRP A 19 -10.30 9.01 0.19
N PHE A 20 -9.56 8.27 1.02
CA PHE A 20 -10.13 7.38 2.02
C PHE A 20 -10.20 8.05 3.38
N THR A 21 -11.35 7.91 4.03
CA THR A 21 -11.58 8.38 5.40
C THR A 21 -12.22 7.27 6.22
N VAL A 22 -12.08 7.36 7.53
CA VAL A 22 -12.72 6.46 8.49
C VAL A 22 -13.63 7.30 9.36
N ASP A 23 -14.85 6.83 9.59
CA ASP A 23 -15.82 7.56 10.40
C ASP A 23 -15.25 7.91 11.78
N LYS A 24 -15.46 9.17 12.19
CA LYS A 24 -14.96 9.77 13.44
C LYS A 24 -13.42 9.75 13.57
N SER A 25 -12.70 9.58 12.48
CA SER A 25 -11.24 9.69 12.44
C SER A 25 -10.82 11.03 11.85
N ASN A 26 -9.78 11.65 12.41
CA ASN A 26 -9.21 12.86 11.82
C ASN A 26 -8.31 12.51 10.63
N GLY A 27 -8.50 13.22 9.52
CA GLY A 27 -7.71 13.09 8.31
C GLY A 27 -8.19 11.98 7.37
N GLY A 28 -7.30 11.61 6.46
CA GLY A 28 -7.53 10.58 5.45
C GLY A 28 -6.24 10.26 4.70
N THR A 29 -6.31 9.29 3.81
CA THR A 29 -5.19 8.90 2.93
C THR A 29 -5.63 8.97 1.48
N ASP A 30 -4.78 9.56 0.65
CA ASP A 30 -4.91 9.59 -0.78
C ASP A 30 -4.24 8.37 -1.43
N ALA A 31 -4.87 7.84 -2.47
CA ALA A 31 -4.31 6.82 -3.34
C ALA A 31 -4.33 7.30 -4.80
N TYR A 32 -3.24 7.02 -5.50
CA TYR A 32 -3.03 7.32 -6.92
C TYR A 32 -2.89 6.03 -7.73
N CYS A 33 -3.32 6.05 -8.98
CA CYS A 33 -3.28 4.94 -9.92
C CYS A 33 -2.67 5.51 -11.19
N GLN A 34 -1.57 4.92 -11.62
CA GLN A 34 -0.80 5.40 -12.76
C GLN A 34 -0.49 4.25 -13.69
N LYS A 35 -0.48 4.53 -14.99
CA LYS A 35 -0.04 3.56 -15.99
C LYS A 35 1.48 3.50 -15.95
N LEU A 36 2.05 2.31 -15.84
CA LEU A 36 3.50 2.09 -15.65
C LEU A 36 4.33 2.64 -16.82
N SER A 37 3.90 2.40 -18.06
CA SER A 37 4.36 3.11 -19.25
C SER A 37 3.42 2.81 -20.43
N GLY A 38 3.38 3.71 -21.41
CA GLY A 38 2.75 3.44 -22.70
C GLY A 38 3.58 2.52 -23.61
N ASN A 39 4.85 2.28 -23.27
CA ASN A 39 5.79 1.51 -24.08
C ASN A 39 6.43 0.37 -23.28
N LEU A 40 6.20 -0.87 -23.72
CA LEU A 40 6.66 -2.09 -23.04
C LEU A 40 8.18 -2.18 -22.87
N SER A 41 8.99 -1.51 -23.70
CA SER A 41 10.45 -1.50 -23.53
C SER A 41 10.92 -0.81 -22.26
N ASP A 42 10.12 0.11 -21.73
CA ASP A 42 10.49 0.93 -20.57
C ASP A 42 10.22 0.17 -19.26
N TRP A 43 9.50 -0.95 -19.34
CA TRP A 43 9.10 -1.76 -18.21
C TRP A 43 10.26 -2.50 -17.58
N ASP A 44 11.21 -2.95 -18.39
CA ASP A 44 12.42 -3.61 -17.87
C ASP A 44 13.21 -2.64 -17.00
N THR A 45 13.43 -1.42 -17.49
CA THR A 45 14.10 -0.35 -16.75
C THR A 45 13.27 0.12 -15.56
N TYR A 46 11.95 0.30 -15.69
CA TYR A 46 11.09 0.68 -14.57
C TYR A 46 11.12 -0.38 -13.46
N ILE A 47 11.06 -1.67 -13.81
CA ILE A 47 11.12 -2.77 -12.83
C ILE A 47 12.50 -2.82 -12.18
N GLU A 48 13.58 -2.67 -12.95
CA GLU A 48 14.94 -2.60 -12.40
C GLU A 48 15.11 -1.39 -11.46
N ASP A 49 14.74 -0.18 -11.90
CA ASP A 49 14.88 1.05 -11.12
C ASP A 49 13.99 1.08 -9.87
N THR A 50 12.78 0.51 -9.97
CA THR A 50 11.81 0.50 -8.87
C THR A 50 12.08 -0.66 -7.92
N LEU A 51 12.42 -1.84 -8.42
CA LEU A 51 12.49 -3.10 -7.66
C LEU A 51 13.93 -3.66 -7.59
N ASP A 52 14.93 -2.79 -7.69
CA ASP A 52 16.38 -3.08 -7.81
C ASP A 52 16.94 -4.09 -6.77
N ASN A 53 16.26 -4.27 -5.64
CA ASN A 53 16.70 -5.11 -4.52
C ASN A 53 15.92 -6.41 -4.33
N VAL A 54 15.13 -6.81 -5.32
CA VAL A 54 14.17 -7.91 -5.22
C VAL A 54 14.68 -9.13 -5.97
N ASN A 55 14.46 -10.32 -5.40
CA ASN A 55 14.51 -11.56 -6.17
C ASN A 55 13.34 -11.62 -7.16
N MET A 56 13.46 -10.86 -8.25
CA MET A 56 12.46 -10.74 -9.31
C MET A 56 12.33 -12.09 -10.03
N THR A 57 11.23 -12.79 -9.79
CA THR A 57 10.93 -14.02 -10.52
C THR A 57 10.36 -13.67 -11.90
N PRO A 58 10.55 -14.52 -12.93
CA PRO A 58 9.92 -14.31 -14.23
C PRO A 58 8.39 -14.19 -14.15
N GLN A 59 7.77 -14.89 -13.20
CA GLN A 59 6.33 -14.85 -12.94
C GLN A 59 5.90 -13.47 -12.41
N LEU A 60 6.61 -12.96 -11.40
CA LEU A 60 6.35 -11.63 -10.83
C LEU A 60 6.48 -10.53 -11.89
N LYS A 61 7.54 -10.60 -12.69
CA LYS A 61 7.77 -9.66 -13.79
C LYS A 61 6.60 -9.67 -14.78
N GLN A 62 6.12 -10.86 -15.17
CA GLN A 62 5.00 -10.98 -16.10
C GLN A 62 3.69 -10.46 -15.50
N GLN A 63 3.42 -10.73 -14.21
CA GLN A 63 2.24 -10.21 -13.52
C GLN A 63 2.22 -8.67 -13.48
N ILE A 64 3.36 -8.05 -13.20
CA ILE A 64 3.51 -6.59 -13.25
C ILE A 64 3.17 -6.10 -14.66
N ILE A 65 3.77 -6.71 -15.70
CA ILE A 65 3.52 -6.39 -17.13
C ILE A 65 2.03 -6.48 -17.48
N ASP A 66 1.37 -7.57 -17.11
CA ASP A 66 -0.05 -7.80 -17.43
C ASP A 66 -0.99 -6.85 -16.67
N CYS A 67 -0.57 -6.38 -15.49
CA CYS A 67 -1.32 -5.44 -14.67
C CYS A 67 -1.45 -4.06 -15.35
N GLU A 68 -0.43 -3.59 -16.07
CA GLU A 68 -0.35 -2.28 -16.77
C GLU A 68 -0.30 -1.03 -15.87
N TYR A 69 -0.66 -1.17 -14.60
CA TYR A 69 -0.87 -0.06 -13.68
C TYR A 69 -0.18 -0.31 -12.33
N GLU A 70 0.20 0.78 -11.68
CA GLU A 70 0.60 0.83 -10.27
C GLU A 70 -0.41 1.61 -9.44
N TRP A 71 -0.47 1.30 -8.15
CA TRP A 71 -1.20 2.07 -7.16
C TRP A 71 -0.24 2.51 -6.07
N TYR A 72 -0.24 3.80 -5.78
CA TYR A 72 0.57 4.39 -4.72
C TYR A 72 -0.33 5.04 -3.68
N PHE A 73 -0.18 4.64 -2.42
CA PHE A 73 -0.90 5.18 -1.29
C PHE A 73 0.01 6.10 -0.49
N ARG A 74 -0.47 7.30 -0.19
CA ARG A 74 0.32 8.29 0.56
C ARG A 74 -0.19 8.44 1.98
N ARG A 75 0.74 8.32 2.93
CA ARG A 75 0.50 8.67 4.33
C ARG A 75 0.71 10.17 4.56
N SER A 76 -0.24 10.81 5.25
CA SER A 76 -0.09 12.19 5.72
C SER A 76 0.44 12.24 7.16
N ALA A 77 1.24 13.26 7.48
CA ALA A 77 1.73 13.47 8.84
C ALA A 77 0.57 13.76 9.81
N GLY A 78 0.62 13.19 11.02
CA GLY A 78 -0.38 13.42 12.06
C GLY A 78 -1.70 12.65 11.87
N GLN A 79 -1.73 11.66 10.97
CA GLN A 79 -2.87 10.74 10.84
C GLN A 79 -3.13 9.98 12.16
N SER A 80 -4.40 9.70 12.42
CA SER A 80 -4.81 8.93 13.60
C SER A 80 -4.33 7.47 13.51
N PRO A 81 -4.20 6.78 14.66
CA PRO A 81 -3.96 5.35 14.70
C PRO A 81 -4.95 4.52 13.88
N LEU A 82 -6.24 4.88 13.91
CA LEU A 82 -7.28 4.21 13.13
C LEU A 82 -7.06 4.38 11.62
N MET A 83 -6.54 5.53 11.19
CA MET A 83 -6.20 5.76 9.79
C MET A 83 -5.00 4.92 9.35
N SER A 84 -4.00 4.74 10.20
CA SER A 84 -2.88 3.82 9.90
C SER A 84 -3.38 2.39 9.66
N ILE A 85 -4.36 1.93 10.44
CA ILE A 85 -4.96 0.60 10.26
C ILE A 85 -5.68 0.48 8.93
N ALA A 86 -6.52 1.47 8.61
CA ALA A 86 -7.24 1.51 7.35
C ALA A 86 -6.29 1.54 6.16
N TYR A 87 -5.25 2.38 6.23
CA TYR A 87 -4.23 2.49 5.20
C TYR A 87 -3.58 1.13 4.88
N GLY A 88 -3.12 0.37 5.88
CA GLY A 88 -2.51 -0.93 5.61
C GLY A 88 -3.46 -1.96 5.01
N HIS A 89 -4.71 -1.98 5.46
CA HIS A 89 -5.72 -2.87 4.89
C HIS A 89 -6.11 -2.47 3.47
N LEU A 90 -6.19 -1.17 3.17
CA LEU A 90 -6.46 -0.66 1.83
C LEU A 90 -5.35 -1.06 0.86
N THR A 91 -4.08 -0.86 1.25
CA THR A 91 -2.93 -1.26 0.43
C THR A 91 -2.92 -2.77 0.19
N ALA A 92 -3.14 -3.58 1.24
CA ALA A 92 -3.25 -5.04 1.09
C ALA A 92 -4.43 -5.47 0.22
N ALA A 93 -5.60 -4.81 0.36
CA ALA A 93 -6.77 -5.12 -0.45
C ALA A 93 -6.52 -4.84 -1.94
N VAL A 94 -5.87 -3.71 -2.27
CA VAL A 94 -5.53 -3.42 -3.67
C VAL A 94 -4.57 -4.45 -4.23
N ALA A 95 -3.49 -4.77 -3.52
CA ALA A 95 -2.56 -5.82 -3.94
C ALA A 95 -3.26 -7.17 -4.15
N LYS A 96 -4.22 -7.51 -3.29
CA LYS A 96 -5.00 -8.74 -3.43
C LYS A 96 -5.90 -8.72 -4.67
N LEU A 97 -6.59 -7.60 -4.91
CA LEU A 97 -7.52 -7.44 -6.04
C LEU A 97 -6.81 -7.41 -7.40
N THR A 98 -5.57 -6.93 -7.42
CA THR A 98 -4.78 -6.80 -8.64
C THR A 98 -3.84 -7.98 -8.86
N GLU A 99 -3.88 -8.98 -7.96
CA GLU A 99 -2.86 -10.04 -7.85
C GLU A 99 -1.43 -9.50 -7.89
N GLY A 100 -1.29 -8.25 -7.46
CA GLY A 100 -0.09 -7.46 -7.54
C GLY A 100 0.71 -7.52 -6.26
N TYR A 101 1.83 -6.82 -6.31
CA TYR A 101 2.73 -6.68 -5.18
C TYR A 101 2.76 -5.22 -4.76
N ILE A 102 3.00 -5.01 -3.47
CA ILE A 102 3.15 -3.68 -2.89
C ILE A 102 4.63 -3.36 -2.94
N TYR A 103 4.99 -2.15 -3.36
CA TYR A 103 6.33 -1.62 -3.21
C TYR A 103 6.23 -0.15 -2.80
N THR A 104 6.97 0.27 -1.79
CA THR A 104 6.95 1.65 -1.30
C THR A 104 8.25 2.01 -0.61
N TYR A 105 8.69 3.26 -0.81
CA TYR A 105 9.83 3.88 -0.14
C TYR A 105 9.38 5.10 0.69
N ASP A 106 8.10 5.20 1.00
CA ASP A 106 7.49 6.37 1.66
C ASP A 106 7.88 6.53 3.14
N GLY A 107 8.79 5.70 3.65
CA GLY A 107 9.23 5.67 5.05
C GLY A 107 8.12 5.31 6.03
N ALA A 108 6.96 4.85 5.54
CA ALA A 108 5.90 4.28 6.37
C ALA A 108 6.05 2.76 6.51
N TRP A 109 6.82 2.14 5.62
CA TRP A 109 7.06 0.71 5.59
C TRP A 109 8.52 0.43 5.25
N HIS A 110 9.10 -0.63 5.81
CA HIS A 110 10.49 -0.98 5.56
C HIS A 110 10.68 -1.79 4.29
N ASP A 111 11.66 -1.37 3.49
CA ASP A 111 11.99 -1.90 2.16
C ASP A 111 12.26 -3.42 2.13
N ASN A 112 12.55 -4.05 3.28
CA ASN A 112 13.01 -5.44 3.33
C ASN A 112 11.91 -6.50 3.28
N ILE A 113 10.64 -6.12 3.48
CA ILE A 113 9.50 -7.01 3.21
C ILE A 113 8.95 -6.80 1.81
N PHE A 114 9.33 -5.70 1.16
CA PHE A 114 8.86 -5.37 -0.17
C PHE A 114 9.77 -5.95 -1.25
N PRO A 115 9.18 -6.29 -2.40
CA PRO A 115 7.77 -6.29 -2.71
C PRO A 115 7.06 -7.41 -1.97
N ALA A 116 5.89 -7.08 -1.43
CA ALA A 116 5.10 -7.98 -0.59
C ALA A 116 3.78 -8.29 -1.28
N THR A 117 3.32 -9.53 -1.21
CA THR A 117 1.90 -9.82 -1.44
C THR A 117 1.04 -9.22 -0.32
N ALA A 118 -0.27 -9.16 -0.54
CA ALA A 118 -1.22 -8.76 0.48
C ALA A 118 -1.06 -9.57 1.78
N GLU A 119 -0.87 -10.89 1.69
CA GLU A 119 -0.71 -11.77 2.85
C GLU A 119 0.60 -11.48 3.59
N GLN A 120 1.72 -11.37 2.87
CA GLN A 120 3.03 -11.06 3.45
C GLN A 120 3.01 -9.72 4.19
N LEU A 121 2.30 -8.73 3.63
CA LEU A 121 2.10 -7.44 4.28
C LEU A 121 1.34 -7.57 5.60
N LEU A 122 0.18 -8.23 5.56
CA LEU A 122 -0.72 -8.35 6.70
C LEU A 122 -0.14 -9.20 7.83
N GLU A 123 0.79 -10.11 7.52
CA GLU A 123 1.52 -10.90 8.53
C GLU A 123 2.44 -10.07 9.42
N VAL A 124 2.86 -8.89 8.98
CA VAL A 124 3.90 -8.10 9.70
C VAL A 124 3.46 -6.67 10.05
N TYR A 125 2.52 -6.07 9.31
CA TYR A 125 2.28 -4.62 9.35
C TYR A 125 1.93 -4.05 10.74
N PHE A 126 1.17 -4.78 11.55
CA PHE A 126 0.80 -4.37 12.92
C PHE A 126 1.29 -5.34 14.00
N TYR A 127 2.46 -5.95 13.78
CA TYR A 127 3.07 -6.86 14.74
C TYR A 127 4.39 -6.27 15.23
N PRO A 128 4.43 -5.60 16.41
CA PRO A 128 5.65 -5.00 16.94
C PRO A 128 6.81 -5.99 17.06
N ASP A 129 6.53 -7.25 17.39
CA ASP A 129 7.53 -8.33 17.48
C ASP A 129 8.15 -8.74 16.14
N LYS A 130 7.54 -8.30 15.03
CA LYS A 130 8.06 -8.46 13.66
C LYS A 130 8.82 -7.22 13.16
N ALA A 131 8.84 -6.15 13.95
CA ALA A 131 9.59 -4.94 13.63
C ALA A 131 11.10 -5.23 13.58
N LYS A 132 11.79 -4.59 12.64
CA LYS A 132 13.22 -4.81 12.40
C LYS A 132 14.10 -3.99 13.33
N ASP A 133 13.65 -2.79 13.69
CA ASP A 133 14.36 -1.85 14.53
C ASP A 133 13.46 -1.21 15.59
N ALA A 134 14.08 -0.42 16.48
CA ALA A 134 13.38 0.23 17.57
C ALA A 134 12.39 1.31 17.09
N ALA A 135 12.68 2.01 15.99
CA ALA A 135 11.82 3.07 15.50
C ALA A 135 10.50 2.49 14.97
N ASP A 136 10.56 1.37 14.27
CA ASP A 136 9.38 0.61 13.83
C ASP A 136 8.59 0.05 14.99
N TYR A 137 9.28 -0.60 15.93
CA TYR A 137 8.65 -1.16 17.11
C TYR A 137 7.86 -0.07 17.85
N GLU A 138 8.49 1.09 18.06
CA GLU A 138 7.86 2.25 18.70
C GLU A 138 6.70 2.81 17.88
N TRP A 139 6.83 2.90 16.55
CA TRP A 139 5.75 3.38 15.68
C TRP A 139 4.54 2.46 15.72
N VAL A 140 4.72 1.15 15.50
CA VAL A 140 3.64 0.16 15.53
C VAL A 140 2.99 0.14 16.92
N THR A 141 3.80 0.14 17.98
CA THR A 141 3.31 0.17 19.37
C THR A 141 2.46 1.42 19.63
N ARG A 142 2.94 2.59 19.20
CA ARG A 142 2.20 3.85 19.33
C ARG A 142 0.87 3.83 18.58
N CYS A 143 0.81 3.23 17.39
CA CYS A 143 -0.44 3.05 16.67
C CYS A 143 -1.39 2.12 17.46
N ILE A 144 -0.92 0.99 17.98
CA ILE A 144 -1.76 0.07 18.75
C ILE A 144 -2.26 0.71 20.06
N GLU A 145 -1.40 1.42 20.79
CA GLU A 145 -1.76 2.11 22.04
C GLU A 145 -2.65 3.31 21.81
N GLY A 146 -2.38 4.09 20.76
CA GLY A 146 -3.22 5.20 20.34
C GLY A 146 -4.62 4.72 19.98
N LEU A 147 -4.75 3.58 19.30
CA LEU A 147 -6.05 2.99 18.99
C LEU A 147 -6.87 2.66 20.25
N LYS A 148 -6.23 2.11 21.29
CA LYS A 148 -6.89 1.84 22.58
C LYS A 148 -7.42 3.13 23.21
N SER A 149 -6.65 4.21 23.10
CA SER A 149 -7.02 5.53 23.63
C SER A 149 -8.17 6.17 22.83
N ASP A 150 -8.13 6.06 21.49
CA ASP A 150 -9.19 6.51 20.59
C ASP A 150 -10.51 5.78 20.84
N PHE A 151 -10.47 4.47 21.14
CA PHE A 151 -11.68 3.72 21.47
C PHE A 151 -12.21 4.01 22.87
N ALA A 152 -11.33 4.24 23.85
CA ALA A 152 -11.74 4.56 25.22
C ALA A 152 -12.37 5.97 25.36
N SER A 153 -12.12 6.86 24.41
CA SER A 153 -12.62 8.24 24.39
C SER A 153 -13.90 8.42 23.55
N ARG A 154 -14.41 7.36 22.92
CA ARG A 154 -15.65 7.33 22.12
C ARG A 154 -16.82 6.79 22.93
#